data_AF-A0A382RBC0-F1
#
_entry.id   AF-A0A382RBC0-F1
#
_cell.length_a   1.000
_cell.length_b   1.000
_cell.length_c   1.000
_cell.angle_alpha   90.00
_cell.angle_beta   90.00
_cell.angle_gamma   90.00
#
_symmetry.space_group_name_H-M   'P 1'
#
loop_
_entity.id
_entity.type
_entity.pdbx_description
1 polymer ?
#
loop_
_entity_poly.entity_id
_entity_poly.type
_entity_poly.pdbx_seq_one_letter_code
_entity_poly.pdbx_strand_id
1 'polypeptide(L)'
;MGMPVNNETLGQSAEKVICDLSGLDSSHLETRSNPEYEKILMPLISKALKQIPKVVTHTGLERGSRGGQSKSKVDFILAQNETLSVKTNKSANTMVCAPEVGQASWVVLEKYYSSLLKENNIPYLDKKYYKQLVFNSIAKFTEVQINLLFSCDYLLWIFLLKGKFNYKIINVINLRNFEWKTENFSSFQKDGSRKNLSDWNESIKFRYNNISIIESQVHNNRKPPNKFRFSMKNLCKLLNL
;
A
#
# COMPACT_ATOMS: atom_id res chain seq x y z
N MET A 1 -7.87 28.16 6.63
CA MET A 1 -7.45 27.17 7.63
C MET A 1 -7.40 25.80 6.97
N GLY A 2 -6.23 25.16 6.92
CA GLY A 2 -6.09 23.84 6.29
C GLY A 2 -6.78 22.78 7.13
N MET A 3 -7.73 22.05 6.54
CA MET A 3 -8.40 20.94 7.21
C MET A 3 -7.38 19.89 7.66
N PRO A 4 -7.50 19.34 8.88
CA PRO A 4 -6.68 18.21 9.32
C PRO A 4 -7.03 17.00 8.47
N VAL A 5 -6.26 16.79 7.41
CA VAL A 5 -6.46 15.69 6.48
C VAL A 5 -6.09 14.40 7.20
N ASN A 6 -6.91 13.36 7.11
CA ASN A 6 -6.52 11.99 7.42
C ASN A 6 -6.46 11.19 6.10
N ASN A 7 -5.52 10.23 5.94
CA ASN A 7 -5.33 9.54 4.65
C ASN A 7 -6.49 8.58 4.37
N GLU A 8 -7.15 8.12 5.44
CA GLU A 8 -8.25 7.18 5.40
C GLU A 8 -9.49 7.82 4.77
N THR A 9 -9.95 8.95 5.29
CA THR A 9 -11.01 9.80 4.74
C THR A 9 -10.72 10.20 3.30
N LEU A 10 -9.48 10.51 2.93
CA LEU A 10 -9.15 10.74 1.52
C LEU A 10 -9.39 9.49 0.67
N GLY A 11 -9.00 8.30 1.15
CA GLY A 11 -9.29 7.01 0.52
C GLY A 11 -10.79 6.73 0.40
N GLN A 12 -11.53 6.87 1.50
CA GLN A 12 -12.98 6.65 1.53
C GLN A 12 -13.73 7.64 0.62
N SER A 13 -13.28 8.90 0.55
CA SER A 13 -13.83 9.90 -0.38
C SER A 13 -13.56 9.52 -1.84
N ALA A 14 -12.37 9.00 -2.15
CA ALA A 14 -12.05 8.55 -3.49
C ALA A 14 -12.90 7.33 -3.91
N GLU A 15 -13.04 6.33 -3.03
CA GLU A 15 -13.91 5.18 -3.26
C GLU A 15 -15.37 5.61 -3.46
N LYS A 16 -15.88 6.51 -2.61
CA LYS A 16 -17.25 7.03 -2.73
C LYS A 16 -17.49 7.70 -4.08
N VAL A 17 -16.57 8.57 -4.52
CA VAL A 17 -16.67 9.22 -5.83
C VAL A 17 -16.69 8.20 -6.98
N ILE A 18 -15.94 7.10 -6.86
CA ILE A 18 -15.98 6.02 -7.88
C ILE A 18 -17.35 5.34 -7.87
N CYS A 19 -17.91 5.03 -6.70
CA CYS A 19 -19.27 4.48 -6.59
C CYS A 19 -20.29 5.42 -7.23
N ASP A 20 -20.29 6.71 -6.85
CA ASP A 20 -21.23 7.72 -7.33
C ASP A 20 -21.18 7.85 -8.86
N LEU A 21 -19.98 7.96 -9.43
CA LEU A 21 -19.77 8.06 -10.89
C LEU A 21 -20.17 6.80 -11.65
N SER A 22 -20.20 5.65 -10.95
CA SER A 22 -20.50 4.34 -11.54
C SER A 22 -21.93 3.88 -11.27
N GLY A 23 -22.72 4.65 -10.50
CA GLY A 23 -24.08 4.31 -10.11
C GLY A 23 -24.16 3.15 -9.10
N LEU A 24 -23.15 2.99 -8.25
CA LEU A 24 -23.09 1.97 -7.21
C LEU A 24 -23.49 2.54 -5.85
N ASP A 25 -24.00 1.69 -4.95
CA ASP A 25 -24.29 2.09 -3.57
C ASP A 25 -23.01 2.52 -2.84
N SER A 26 -23.08 3.70 -2.22
CA SER A 26 -22.00 4.29 -1.44
C SER A 26 -22.42 4.68 -0.02
N SER A 27 -23.64 4.31 0.40
CA SER A 27 -24.23 4.73 1.68
C SER A 27 -23.32 4.44 2.88
N HIS A 28 -22.65 3.29 2.87
CA HIS A 28 -21.71 2.88 3.92
C HIS A 28 -20.42 3.73 4.00
N LEU A 29 -20.15 4.59 3.01
CA LEU A 29 -18.99 5.49 2.98
C LEU A 29 -19.32 6.91 3.45
N GLU A 30 -20.59 7.31 3.52
CA GLU A 30 -21.03 8.69 3.78
C GLU A 30 -20.47 9.29 5.07
N THR A 31 -20.44 8.50 6.14
CA THR A 31 -19.94 8.95 7.46
C THR A 31 -18.41 9.02 7.54
N ARG A 32 -17.71 8.48 6.54
CA ARG A 32 -16.25 8.33 6.51
C ARG A 32 -15.59 9.14 5.40
N SER A 33 -16.36 9.57 4.41
CA SER A 33 -15.93 10.45 3.33
C SER A 33 -15.95 11.91 3.76
N ASN A 34 -15.50 12.79 2.88
CA ASN A 34 -15.50 14.22 3.10
C ASN A 34 -15.97 14.93 1.83
N PRO A 35 -17.07 15.72 1.88
CA PRO A 35 -17.65 16.36 0.71
C PRO A 35 -16.68 17.29 -0.06
N GLU A 36 -15.76 17.96 0.62
CA GLU A 36 -14.75 18.81 -0.05
C GLU A 36 -13.77 17.96 -0.86
N TYR A 37 -13.33 16.81 -0.34
CA TYR A 37 -12.54 15.88 -1.14
C TYR A 37 -13.33 15.31 -2.31
N GLU A 38 -14.58 14.93 -2.09
CA GLU A 38 -15.43 14.38 -3.16
C GLU A 38 -15.54 15.38 -4.33
N LYS A 39 -15.83 16.65 -4.04
CA LYS A 39 -15.91 17.73 -5.03
C LYS A 39 -14.61 17.92 -5.80
N ILE A 40 -13.47 17.89 -5.11
CA ILE A 40 -12.15 18.06 -5.73
C ILE A 40 -11.76 16.83 -6.58
N LEU A 41 -12.08 15.63 -6.10
CA LEU A 41 -11.69 14.36 -6.72
C LEU A 41 -12.58 13.98 -7.89
N MET A 42 -13.86 14.37 -7.90
CA MET A 42 -14.83 14.00 -8.95
C MET A 42 -14.33 14.25 -10.38
N PRO A 43 -13.86 15.45 -10.77
CA PRO A 43 -13.36 15.67 -12.14
C PRO A 43 -12.09 14.88 -12.46
N LEU A 44 -11.26 14.59 -11.44
CA LEU A 44 -10.03 13.82 -11.58
C LEU A 44 -10.34 12.34 -11.82
N ILE A 45 -11.19 11.77 -10.97
CA ILE A 45 -11.60 10.36 -11.02
C ILE A 45 -12.42 10.10 -12.27
N SER A 46 -13.33 11.00 -12.67
CA SER A 46 -14.07 10.88 -13.94
C SER A 46 -13.14 10.73 -15.15
N LYS A 47 -12.00 11.44 -15.18
CA LYS A 47 -10.98 11.27 -16.23
C LYS A 47 -10.24 9.93 -16.12
N ALA A 48 -9.94 9.48 -14.90
CA ALA A 48 -9.26 8.22 -14.66
C ALA A 48 -10.13 7.01 -15.08
N LEU A 49 -11.43 7.02 -14.73
CA LEU A 49 -12.35 5.92 -15.05
C LEU A 49 -12.57 5.73 -16.56
N LYS A 50 -12.27 6.71 -17.40
CA LYS A 50 -12.30 6.58 -18.87
C LYS A 50 -11.13 5.77 -19.45
N GLN A 51 -10.10 5.48 -18.65
CA GLN A 51 -8.89 4.76 -19.07
C GLN A 51 -8.82 3.31 -18.58
N ILE A 52 -9.83 2.87 -17.84
CA ILE A 52 -9.98 1.51 -17.35
C ILE A 52 -11.34 0.96 -17.77
N PRO A 53 -11.54 -0.36 -17.74
CA PRO A 53 -12.86 -0.92 -17.94
C PRO A 53 -13.87 -0.39 -16.92
N LYS A 54 -15.14 -0.42 -17.31
CA LYS A 54 -16.25 0.10 -16.50
C LYS A 54 -16.25 -0.56 -15.13
N VAL A 55 -16.41 0.23 -14.06
CA VAL A 55 -16.61 -0.27 -12.70
C VAL A 55 -18.00 -0.90 -12.58
N VAL A 56 -18.07 -2.12 -12.06
CA VAL A 56 -19.31 -2.91 -11.97
C VAL A 56 -19.72 -3.16 -10.51
N THR A 57 -18.76 -3.31 -9.60
CA THR A 57 -19.05 -3.63 -8.20
C THR A 57 -18.02 -3.01 -7.28
N HIS A 58 -18.46 -2.53 -6.11
CA HIS A 58 -17.60 -2.12 -5.00
C HIS A 58 -17.56 -3.24 -3.97
N THR A 59 -16.36 -3.65 -3.55
CA THR A 59 -16.17 -4.80 -2.66
C THR A 59 -15.88 -4.38 -1.21
N GLY A 60 -16.09 -3.11 -0.86
CA GLY A 60 -15.72 -2.53 0.44
C GLY A 60 -16.46 -3.12 1.65
N LEU A 61 -17.60 -3.77 1.42
CA LEU A 61 -18.39 -4.50 2.42
C LEU A 61 -18.18 -6.02 2.38
N GLU A 62 -17.50 -6.54 1.35
CA GLU A 62 -17.27 -7.97 1.22
C GLU A 62 -16.23 -8.44 2.23
N ARG A 63 -16.50 -9.58 2.85
CA ARG A 63 -15.54 -10.24 3.73
C ARG A 63 -14.37 -10.76 2.90
N GLY A 64 -13.15 -10.38 3.27
CA GLY A 64 -11.95 -10.97 2.72
C GLY A 64 -11.81 -12.45 3.10
N SER A 65 -10.97 -13.16 2.35
CA SER A 65 -10.68 -14.59 2.51
C SER A 65 -10.16 -14.99 3.90
N ARG A 66 -9.74 -14.02 4.72
CA ARG A 66 -9.15 -14.21 6.05
C ARG A 66 -10.18 -14.30 7.19
N GLY A 67 -11.47 -14.09 6.90
CA GLY A 67 -12.54 -14.09 7.90
C GLY A 67 -12.51 -12.86 8.84
N GLY A 68 -13.53 -12.74 9.70
CA GLY A 68 -13.66 -11.63 10.66
C GLY A 68 -13.92 -10.27 10.00
N GLN A 69 -13.21 -9.22 10.47
CA GLN A 69 -13.29 -7.85 9.95
C GLN A 69 -12.32 -7.57 8.78
N SER A 70 -11.67 -8.61 8.22
CA SER A 70 -10.78 -8.43 7.06
C SER A 70 -11.60 -7.97 5.87
N LYS A 71 -11.29 -6.78 5.34
CA LYS A 71 -11.85 -6.31 4.07
C LYS A 71 -11.22 -7.04 2.88
N SER A 72 -11.91 -7.00 1.75
CA SER A 72 -11.36 -7.44 0.46
C SER A 72 -10.05 -6.74 0.13
N LYS A 73 -9.15 -7.43 -0.59
CA LYS A 73 -7.91 -6.86 -1.14
C LYS A 73 -8.17 -6.00 -2.37
N VAL A 74 -9.31 -6.24 -3.00
CA VAL A 74 -9.85 -5.54 -4.16
C VAL A 74 -10.77 -4.45 -3.62
N ASP A 75 -10.74 -3.27 -4.23
CA ASP A 75 -11.69 -2.20 -3.90
C ASP A 75 -12.88 -2.25 -4.87
N PHE A 76 -12.64 -2.57 -6.16
CA PHE A 76 -13.69 -2.68 -7.17
C PHE A 76 -13.49 -3.84 -8.15
N ILE A 77 -14.59 -4.44 -8.59
CA ILE A 77 -14.65 -5.30 -9.77
C ILE A 77 -15.03 -4.44 -10.98
N LEU A 78 -14.29 -4.63 -12.07
CA LEU A 78 -14.49 -3.99 -13.36
C LEU A 78 -15.19 -4.95 -14.33
N ALA A 79 -15.60 -4.44 -15.48
CA ALA A 79 -16.10 -5.26 -16.58
C ALA A 79 -15.07 -6.34 -16.96
N GLN A 80 -15.56 -7.46 -17.48
CA GLN A 80 -14.72 -8.64 -17.80
C GLN A 80 -14.05 -9.27 -16.56
N ASN A 81 -14.58 -8.98 -15.37
CA ASN A 81 -14.09 -9.54 -14.09
C ASN A 81 -12.64 -9.13 -13.75
N GLU A 82 -12.15 -8.04 -14.35
CA GLU A 82 -10.90 -7.41 -13.94
C GLU A 82 -11.09 -6.67 -12.60
N THR A 83 -9.99 -6.36 -11.94
CA THR A 83 -9.98 -5.86 -10.56
C THR A 83 -9.24 -4.54 -10.45
N LEU A 84 -9.72 -3.66 -9.57
CA LEU A 84 -9.14 -2.37 -9.29
C LEU A 84 -8.87 -2.21 -7.80
N SER A 85 -7.66 -1.75 -7.48
CA SER A 85 -7.31 -1.21 -6.17
C SER A 85 -7.11 0.30 -6.25
N VAL A 86 -7.52 1.01 -5.20
CA VAL A 86 -7.37 2.46 -5.06
C VAL A 86 -6.38 2.73 -3.94
N LYS A 87 -5.45 3.65 -4.20
CA LYS A 87 -4.47 4.11 -3.20
C LYS A 87 -4.42 5.63 -3.22
N THR A 88 -4.49 6.24 -2.04
CA THR A 88 -4.50 7.70 -1.91
C THR A 88 -3.36 8.22 -1.03
N ASN A 89 -2.84 9.38 -1.40
CA ASN A 89 -1.73 10.02 -0.70
C ASN A 89 -1.93 11.55 -0.61
N LYS A 90 -1.93 12.10 0.62
CA LYS A 90 -1.91 13.57 0.86
C LYS A 90 -0.66 14.29 0.37
N SER A 91 0.34 13.55 -0.07
CA SER A 91 1.53 14.09 -0.73
C SER A 91 2.16 12.96 -1.53
N ALA A 92 2.65 13.26 -2.73
CA ALA A 92 3.40 12.30 -3.56
C ALA A 92 4.59 11.65 -2.83
N ASN A 93 5.09 12.29 -1.76
CA ASN A 93 6.19 11.78 -0.94
C ASN A 93 5.73 10.90 0.24
N THR A 94 4.41 10.79 0.49
CA THR A 94 3.88 9.88 1.50
C THR A 94 3.88 8.44 0.99
N MET A 95 3.95 7.50 1.93
CA MET A 95 4.11 6.09 1.62
C MET A 95 2.79 5.31 1.74
N VAL A 96 2.68 4.21 1.01
CA VAL A 96 1.53 3.29 1.03
C VAL A 96 1.90 1.95 1.63
N CYS A 97 0.91 1.21 2.13
CA CYS A 97 1.09 -0.16 2.60
C CYS A 97 0.44 -1.12 1.61
N ALA A 98 1.02 -2.31 1.46
CA ALA A 98 0.29 -3.42 0.87
C ALA A 98 -0.94 -3.76 1.75
N PRO A 99 -2.15 -3.91 1.19
CA PRO A 99 -3.39 -4.07 1.97
C PRO A 99 -3.37 -5.24 2.96
N GLU A 100 -2.66 -6.32 2.62
CA GLU A 100 -2.72 -7.56 3.40
C GLU A 100 -1.63 -7.70 4.46
N VAL A 101 -0.43 -7.19 4.19
CA VAL A 101 0.79 -7.48 4.95
C VAL A 101 1.51 -6.21 5.42
N GLY A 102 1.17 -5.03 4.90
CA GLY A 102 1.89 -3.81 5.24
C GLY A 102 1.60 -3.26 6.65
N GLN A 103 0.47 -3.66 7.26
CA GLN A 103 0.10 -3.36 8.65
C GLN A 103 -0.74 -4.51 9.22
N ALA A 104 -0.25 -5.75 9.11
CA ALA A 104 -0.99 -6.93 9.56
C ALA A 104 -0.58 -7.36 10.97
N SER A 105 -1.38 -8.19 11.63
CA SER A 105 -0.95 -8.81 12.89
C SER A 105 0.19 -9.82 12.64
N TRP A 106 0.93 -10.16 13.71
CA TRP A 106 1.99 -11.17 13.65
C TRP A 106 1.51 -12.49 13.07
N VAL A 107 0.36 -12.99 13.54
CA VAL A 107 -0.26 -14.23 13.06
C VAL A 107 -0.56 -14.20 11.56
N VAL A 108 -0.96 -13.05 11.01
CA VAL A 108 -1.19 -12.93 9.57
C VAL A 108 0.13 -12.91 8.81
N LEU A 109 1.13 -12.18 9.30
CA LEU A 109 2.46 -12.14 8.68
C LEU A 109 3.12 -13.52 8.69
N GLU A 110 2.99 -14.30 9.77
CA GLU A 110 3.53 -15.66 9.86
C GLU A 110 3.02 -16.59 8.76
N LYS A 111 1.75 -16.44 8.35
CA LYS A 111 1.18 -17.21 7.24
C LYS A 111 1.83 -16.83 5.92
N TYR A 112 1.93 -15.53 5.62
CA TYR A 112 2.52 -15.02 4.38
C TYR A 112 4.03 -15.28 4.26
N TYR A 113 4.73 -15.30 5.39
CA TYR A 113 6.18 -15.42 5.45
C TYR A 113 6.67 -16.74 6.03
N SER A 114 5.82 -17.78 6.06
CA SER A 114 6.13 -19.08 6.66
C SER A 114 7.40 -19.73 6.10
N SER A 115 7.65 -19.60 4.79
CA SER A 115 8.90 -20.06 4.16
C SER A 115 10.11 -19.29 4.68
N LEU A 116 10.04 -17.95 4.69
CA LEU A 116 11.14 -17.11 5.18
C LEU A 116 11.41 -17.31 6.67
N LEU A 117 10.38 -17.55 7.49
CA LEU A 117 10.53 -17.87 8.90
C LEU A 117 11.36 -19.15 9.09
N LYS A 118 11.05 -20.21 8.33
CA LYS A 118 11.81 -21.46 8.33
C LYS A 118 13.26 -21.25 7.86
N GLU A 119 13.45 -20.54 6.75
CA GLU A 119 14.79 -20.22 6.21
C GLU A 119 15.67 -19.46 7.21
N ASN A 120 15.07 -18.61 8.06
CA ASN A 120 15.79 -17.81 9.06
C ASN A 120 15.82 -18.45 10.46
N ASN A 121 15.30 -19.67 10.63
CA ASN A 121 15.15 -20.34 11.94
C ASN A 121 14.39 -19.48 12.97
N ILE A 122 13.32 -18.81 12.54
CA ILE A 122 12.48 -17.96 13.38
C ILE A 122 11.19 -18.72 13.74
N PRO A 123 10.93 -18.98 15.03
CA PRO A 123 9.79 -19.80 15.45
C PRO A 123 8.44 -19.07 15.40
N TYR A 124 8.44 -17.75 15.67
CA TYR A 124 7.24 -16.90 15.67
C TYR A 124 7.63 -15.44 15.43
N LEU A 125 6.66 -14.59 15.12
CA LEU A 125 6.86 -13.16 14.96
C LEU A 125 6.52 -12.38 16.24
N ASP A 126 7.52 -11.66 16.71
CA ASP A 126 7.38 -10.53 17.60
C ASP A 126 8.17 -9.34 17.03
N LYS A 127 8.36 -8.30 17.84
CA LYS A 127 9.12 -7.11 17.43
C LYS A 127 10.57 -7.43 17.05
N LYS A 128 11.23 -8.33 17.78
CA LYS A 128 12.63 -8.70 17.55
C LYS A 128 12.74 -9.55 16.29
N TYR A 129 11.93 -10.60 16.20
CA TYR A 129 11.97 -11.52 15.08
C TYR A 129 11.45 -10.92 13.77
N TYR A 130 10.50 -9.99 13.82
CA TYR A 130 10.10 -9.22 12.64
C TYR A 130 11.27 -8.39 12.08
N LYS A 131 12.03 -7.70 12.93
CA LYS A 131 13.20 -6.93 12.50
C LYS A 131 14.25 -7.84 11.86
N GLN A 132 14.54 -8.97 12.50
CA GLN A 132 15.47 -9.97 11.98
C GLN A 132 15.03 -10.51 10.62
N LEU A 133 13.77 -10.92 10.48
CA LEU A 133 13.21 -11.43 9.24
C LEU A 133 13.30 -10.40 8.09
N VAL A 134 12.84 -9.17 8.34
CA VAL A 134 12.86 -8.10 7.33
C VAL A 134 14.29 -7.76 6.92
N PHE A 135 15.21 -7.65 7.86
CA PHE A 135 16.59 -7.26 7.57
C PHE A 135 17.33 -8.35 6.80
N ASN A 136 17.24 -9.61 7.25
CA ASN A 136 17.96 -10.74 6.65
C ASN A 136 17.40 -11.16 5.30
N SER A 137 16.11 -10.94 5.05
CA SER A 137 15.41 -11.39 3.85
C SER A 137 14.77 -10.24 3.07
N ILE A 138 15.37 -9.04 3.11
CA ILE A 138 14.74 -7.82 2.58
C ILE A 138 14.27 -7.93 1.14
N ALA A 139 15.04 -8.61 0.26
CA ALA A 139 14.66 -8.82 -1.13
C ALA A 139 13.37 -9.65 -1.27
N LYS A 140 13.39 -10.89 -0.74
CA LYS A 140 12.21 -11.79 -0.76
C LYS A 140 11.02 -11.21 0.01
N PHE A 141 11.28 -10.52 1.13
CA PHE A 141 10.23 -9.85 1.90
C PHE A 141 9.57 -8.74 1.09
N THR A 142 10.37 -7.95 0.37
CA THR A 142 9.89 -6.88 -0.53
C THR A 142 9.09 -7.45 -1.69
N GLU A 143 9.55 -8.54 -2.31
CA GLU A 143 8.87 -9.20 -3.41
C GLU A 143 7.42 -9.59 -3.04
N VAL A 144 7.24 -10.28 -1.90
CA VAL A 144 5.90 -10.64 -1.40
C VAL A 144 5.03 -9.39 -1.18
N GLN A 145 5.60 -8.33 -0.60
CA GLN A 145 4.87 -7.08 -0.35
C GLN A 145 4.44 -6.39 -1.66
N ILE A 146 5.30 -6.38 -2.67
CA ILE A 146 5.03 -5.78 -3.99
C ILE A 146 3.95 -6.56 -4.73
N ASN A 147 4.05 -7.90 -4.73
CA ASN A 147 3.04 -8.77 -5.36
C ASN A 147 1.65 -8.55 -4.73
N LEU A 148 1.59 -8.31 -3.42
CA LEU A 148 0.33 -8.02 -2.73
C LEU A 148 -0.16 -6.58 -2.95
N LEU A 149 0.75 -5.61 -3.05
CA LEU A 149 0.42 -4.22 -3.38
C LEU A 149 -0.19 -4.10 -4.78
N PHE A 150 0.33 -4.86 -5.74
CA PHE A 150 -0.12 -4.91 -7.14
C PHE A 150 -0.86 -6.22 -7.44
N SER A 151 -1.77 -6.64 -6.56
CA SER A 151 -2.52 -7.91 -6.70
C SER A 151 -3.80 -7.80 -7.53
N CYS A 152 -4.17 -6.59 -7.94
CA CYS A 152 -5.30 -6.33 -8.84
C CYS A 152 -4.79 -6.05 -10.26
N ASP A 153 -5.64 -6.19 -11.27
CA ASP A 153 -5.28 -5.89 -12.67
C ASP A 153 -4.92 -4.41 -12.85
N TYR A 154 -5.62 -3.54 -12.13
CA TYR A 154 -5.38 -2.10 -12.10
C TYR A 154 -5.12 -1.58 -10.69
N LEU A 155 -4.22 -0.60 -10.58
CA LEU A 155 -4.07 0.23 -9.40
C LEU A 155 -4.25 1.71 -9.80
N LEU A 156 -5.26 2.36 -9.22
CA LEU A 156 -5.47 3.80 -9.31
C LEU A 156 -4.80 4.49 -8.12
N TRP A 157 -3.69 5.16 -8.39
CA TRP A 157 -2.96 5.94 -7.40
C TRP A 157 -3.33 7.41 -7.51
N ILE A 158 -3.98 7.98 -6.49
CA ILE A 158 -4.34 9.39 -6.39
C ILE A 158 -3.44 10.07 -5.37
N PHE A 159 -2.80 11.18 -5.75
CA PHE A 159 -1.84 11.84 -4.88
C PHE A 159 -1.84 13.36 -5.02
N LEU A 160 -1.58 14.05 -3.91
CA LEU A 160 -1.38 15.50 -3.91
C LEU A 160 0.06 15.85 -4.30
N LEU A 161 0.24 16.71 -5.30
CA LEU A 161 1.53 17.25 -5.71
C LEU A 161 1.39 18.76 -5.92
N LYS A 162 2.21 19.55 -5.22
CA LYS A 162 2.21 21.02 -5.31
C LYS A 162 0.80 21.63 -5.17
N GLY A 163 0.03 21.15 -4.20
CA GLY A 163 -1.33 21.66 -3.91
C GLY A 163 -2.43 21.18 -4.85
N LYS A 164 -2.14 20.31 -5.83
CA LYS A 164 -3.14 19.76 -6.76
C LYS A 164 -3.17 18.24 -6.69
N PHE A 165 -4.37 17.65 -6.73
CA PHE A 165 -4.50 16.21 -6.85
C PHE A 165 -4.21 15.77 -8.28
N ASN A 166 -3.46 14.69 -8.40
CA ASN A 166 -3.09 14.02 -9.63
C ASN A 166 -3.43 12.54 -9.48
N TYR A 167 -3.47 11.81 -10.59
CA TYR A 167 -3.61 10.36 -10.56
C TYR A 167 -2.62 9.69 -11.50
N LYS A 168 -2.39 8.40 -11.25
CA LYS A 168 -1.70 7.49 -12.13
C LYS A 168 -2.44 6.16 -12.12
N ILE A 169 -2.70 5.60 -13.30
CA ILE A 169 -3.24 4.25 -13.45
C ILE A 169 -2.09 3.34 -13.79
N ILE A 170 -1.98 2.24 -13.06
CA ILE A 170 -0.98 1.20 -13.28
C ILE A 170 -1.74 -0.04 -13.71
N ASN A 171 -1.54 -0.48 -14.95
CA ASN A 171 -1.94 -1.82 -15.38
C ASN A 171 -0.84 -2.79 -14.96
N VAL A 172 -1.17 -3.74 -14.10
CA VAL A 172 -0.22 -4.65 -13.46
C VAL A 172 0.42 -5.62 -14.44
N ILE A 173 -0.19 -5.88 -15.61
CA ILE A 173 0.47 -6.67 -16.66
C ILE A 173 1.80 -6.05 -17.14
N ASN A 174 1.99 -4.75 -16.92
CA ASN A 174 3.21 -4.04 -17.27
C ASN A 174 4.31 -4.16 -16.20
N LEU A 175 4.00 -4.73 -15.02
CA LEU A 175 4.99 -5.05 -13.98
C LEU A 175 5.72 -6.34 -14.37
N ARG A 176 6.63 -6.25 -15.35
CA ARG A 176 7.43 -7.40 -15.79
C ARG A 176 8.54 -7.73 -14.79
N ASN A 177 8.64 -9.00 -14.41
CA ASN A 177 9.83 -9.75 -13.94
C ASN A 177 10.94 -8.95 -13.23
N PHE A 178 10.58 -8.06 -12.30
CA PHE A 178 11.58 -7.32 -11.55
C PHE A 178 12.16 -8.23 -10.46
N GLU A 179 13.38 -8.70 -10.68
CA GLU A 179 14.08 -9.51 -9.70
C GLU A 179 14.76 -8.63 -8.65
N TRP A 180 14.32 -8.77 -7.40
CA TRP A 180 14.90 -8.06 -6.27
C TRP A 180 16.19 -8.75 -5.83
N LYS A 181 17.33 -8.04 -5.97
CA LYS A 181 18.63 -8.54 -5.55
C LYS A 181 19.03 -7.99 -4.18
N THR A 182 19.39 -8.85 -3.25
CA THR A 182 19.71 -8.46 -1.86
C THR A 182 20.86 -7.45 -1.78
N GLU A 183 21.89 -7.62 -2.60
CA GLU A 183 23.08 -6.75 -2.65
C GLU A 183 22.77 -5.30 -3.08
N ASN A 184 21.65 -5.09 -3.77
CA ASN A 184 21.21 -3.76 -4.17
C ASN A 184 20.50 -2.99 -3.04
N PHE A 185 20.17 -3.69 -1.94
CA PHE A 185 19.58 -3.07 -0.76
C PHE A 185 20.62 -2.48 0.17
N SER A 186 20.27 -1.33 0.74
CA SER A 186 21.04 -0.69 1.81
C SER A 186 20.12 0.00 2.82
N SER A 187 20.43 -0.13 4.11
CA SER A 187 19.61 0.36 5.22
C SER A 187 20.16 1.66 5.81
N PHE A 188 19.27 2.61 6.12
CA PHE A 188 19.63 3.95 6.57
C PHE A 188 18.69 4.53 7.65
N GLN A 189 19.23 5.47 8.42
CA GLN A 189 18.54 6.44 9.27
C GLN A 189 17.78 7.51 8.45
N LYS A 190 17.00 8.36 9.14
CA LYS A 190 16.39 9.55 8.50
C LYS A 190 17.44 10.57 8.06
N ASP A 191 18.53 10.71 8.79
CA ASP A 191 19.65 11.63 8.50
C ASP A 191 20.57 11.14 7.37
N GLY A 192 20.37 9.91 6.87
CA GLY A 192 21.14 9.34 5.76
C GLY A 192 22.36 8.52 6.17
N SER A 193 22.63 8.34 7.47
CA SER A 193 23.66 7.40 7.94
C SER A 193 23.20 5.95 7.82
N ARG A 194 24.14 5.01 7.55
CA ARG A 194 23.84 3.58 7.38
C ARG A 194 23.42 2.96 8.71
N LYS A 195 22.51 1.98 8.67
CA LYS A 195 22.09 1.18 9.84
C LYS A 195 22.36 -0.29 9.63
N ASN A 196 22.75 -0.96 10.71
CA ASN A 196 22.65 -2.40 10.86
C ASN A 196 21.39 -2.75 11.66
N LEU A 197 21.11 -4.06 11.77
CA LEU A 197 19.98 -4.58 12.52
C LEU A 197 19.96 -4.08 13.99
N SER A 198 21.13 -4.00 14.63
CA SER A 198 21.28 -3.50 16.01
C SER A 198 20.80 -2.05 16.18
N ASP A 199 20.89 -1.25 15.12
CA ASP A 199 20.55 0.18 15.17
C ASP A 199 19.04 0.40 14.94
N TRP A 200 18.30 -0.64 14.53
CA TRP A 200 16.87 -0.53 14.28
C TRP A 200 16.09 -0.45 15.59
N ASN A 201 15.81 0.78 16.03
CA ASN A 201 14.86 1.04 17.12
C ASN A 201 13.40 1.01 16.61
N GLU A 202 12.80 2.15 16.27
CA GLU A 202 11.39 2.18 15.83
C GLU A 202 11.21 2.11 14.31
N SER A 203 12.17 2.61 13.54
CA SER A 203 12.07 2.69 12.08
C SER A 203 13.42 2.46 11.42
N ILE A 204 13.39 1.88 10.23
CA ILE A 204 14.50 1.74 9.30
C ILE A 204 14.01 2.04 7.89
N LYS A 205 14.85 2.70 7.09
CA LYS A 205 14.60 2.92 5.66
C LYS A 205 15.49 2.01 4.85
N PHE A 206 14.95 1.42 3.80
CA PHE A 206 15.75 0.69 2.82
C PHE A 206 15.76 1.44 1.49
N ARG A 207 16.97 1.56 0.93
CA ARG A 207 17.19 2.01 -0.44
C ARG A 207 17.48 0.81 -1.32
N TYR A 208 17.02 0.86 -2.57
CA TYR A 208 17.42 -0.06 -3.62
C TYR A 208 18.14 0.75 -4.70
N ASN A 209 19.38 0.39 -5.05
CA ASN A 209 20.21 1.18 -5.96
C ASN A 209 20.24 2.67 -5.62
N ASN A 210 20.47 2.99 -4.33
CA ASN A 210 20.47 4.34 -3.75
C ASN A 210 19.13 5.12 -3.78
N ILE A 211 18.04 4.50 -4.24
CA ILE A 211 16.70 5.09 -4.22
C ILE A 211 15.96 4.63 -2.96
N SER A 212 15.53 5.55 -2.09
CA SER A 212 14.74 5.21 -0.90
C SER A 212 13.35 4.71 -1.28
N ILE A 213 13.11 3.42 -1.17
CA ILE A 213 11.84 2.81 -1.59
C ILE A 213 10.97 2.36 -0.42
N ILE A 214 11.58 1.97 0.70
CA ILE A 214 10.88 1.32 1.81
C ILE A 214 11.13 2.05 3.12
N GLU A 215 10.10 2.09 3.98
CA GLU A 215 10.24 2.30 5.41
C GLU A 215 9.53 1.18 6.17
N SER A 216 10.26 0.52 7.07
CA SER A 216 9.73 -0.50 7.97
C SER A 216 9.79 0.00 9.40
N GLN A 217 8.67 -0.11 10.12
CA GLN A 217 8.51 0.40 11.47
C GLN A 217 8.02 -0.67 12.42
N VAL A 218 8.39 -0.52 13.69
CA VAL A 218 7.91 -1.30 14.83
C VAL A 218 7.57 -0.33 15.95
N HIS A 219 6.29 -0.30 16.34
CA HIS A 219 5.73 0.60 17.35
C HIS A 219 5.49 -0.13 18.67
N ASN A 220 5.63 0.59 19.78
CA ASN A 220 5.38 0.03 21.11
C ASN A 220 3.90 0.01 21.50
N ASN A 221 3.14 1.04 21.11
CA ASN A 221 1.79 1.29 21.61
C ASN A 221 0.70 1.20 20.52
N ARG A 222 0.94 0.39 19.47
CA ARG A 222 0.00 0.21 18.34
C ARG A 222 -0.31 -1.27 18.15
N LYS A 223 -1.55 -1.59 17.83
CA LYS A 223 -1.98 -2.91 17.36
C LYS A 223 -2.59 -2.75 15.94
N PRO A 224 -1.98 -3.32 14.88
CA PRO A 224 -0.73 -4.08 14.88
C PRO A 224 0.50 -3.19 15.06
N PRO A 225 1.58 -3.73 15.65
CA PRO A 225 2.78 -2.98 15.99
C PRO A 225 3.72 -2.74 14.79
N ASN A 226 3.59 -3.46 13.68
CA ASN A 226 4.43 -3.26 12.50
C ASN A 226 3.78 -2.34 11.47
N LYS A 227 4.64 -1.74 10.64
CA LYS A 227 4.23 -1.01 9.45
C LYS A 227 5.31 -1.04 8.39
N PHE A 228 5.06 -1.72 7.29
CA PHE A 228 5.91 -1.78 6.11
C PHE A 228 5.29 -0.93 5.00
N ARG A 229 6.06 0.01 4.43
CA ARG A 229 5.54 0.99 3.48
C ARG A 229 6.46 1.23 2.31
N PHE A 230 5.86 1.58 1.19
CA PHE A 230 6.55 1.98 -0.03
C PHE A 230 6.35 3.44 -0.37
N SER A 231 7.40 4.10 -0.83
CA SER A 231 7.25 5.34 -1.59
C SER A 231 6.74 5.01 -2.99
N MET A 232 5.43 5.23 -3.25
CA MET A 232 4.85 4.98 -4.58
C MET A 232 5.59 5.74 -5.68
N LYS A 233 5.94 7.00 -5.44
CA LYS A 233 6.73 7.81 -6.38
C LYS A 233 8.03 7.13 -6.79
N ASN A 234 8.81 6.68 -5.81
CA ASN A 234 10.11 6.08 -6.07
C ASN A 234 9.98 4.65 -6.61
N LEU A 235 8.95 3.93 -6.19
CA LEU A 235 8.63 2.60 -6.70
C LEU A 235 8.24 2.65 -8.18
N CYS A 236 7.36 3.58 -8.58
CA CYS A 236 7.01 3.79 -9.98
C CYS A 236 8.25 4.17 -10.80
N LYS A 237 9.13 5.03 -10.28
CA LYS A 237 10.39 5.37 -10.96
C LYS A 237 11.30 4.15 -11.13
N LEU A 238 11.42 3.31 -10.10
CA LEU A 238 12.29 2.12 -10.12
C LEU A 238 11.76 1.05 -11.08
N LEU A 239 10.44 0.85 -11.10
CA LEU A 239 9.78 -0.19 -11.89
C LEU A 239 9.35 0.28 -13.28
N ASN A 240 9.73 1.50 -13.68
CA ASN A 240 9.35 2.13 -14.95
C ASN A 240 7.83 2.13 -15.22
N LEU A 241 7.05 2.44 -14.18
CA LEU A 241 5.59 2.55 -14.26
C LEU A 241 5.17 3.96 -14.62
#